data_AF-A0A815BSP2-F1
#
_entry.id   AF-A0A815BSP2-F1
#
_cell.length_a   1.000
_cell.length_b   1.000
_cell.length_c   1.000
_cell.angle_alpha   90.00
_cell.angle_beta   90.00
_cell.angle_gamma   90.00
#
_symmetry.space_group_name_H-M   'P 1'
#
loop_
_entity.id
_entity.type
_entity.pdbx_description
1 polymer ?
#
loop_
_entity_poly.entity_id
_entity_poly.type
_entity_poly.pdbx_seq_one_letter_code
_entity_poly.pdbx_strand_id
1 'polypeptide(L)'
;MATGIMPPDAKTGGVFVHDPKKTNISLRTLESVIIREDINGEPIQITSKCIELDKEMITAFGVSTAILENIIFCHQEESNWPLSKGKQLKTKFDDIFAATKYMKAFKLIRKIRTEKFKKKRQYAKIDECRQTSKVNVENIQLKLELIDIKMIL
;
A
#
# COMPACT_ATOMS: atom_id res chain seq x y z
N MET A 1 22.88 -4.72 -52.78
CA MET A 1 23.98 -3.86 -52.29
C MET A 1 23.45 -2.44 -52.26
N ALA A 2 23.13 -1.89 -51.08
CA ALA A 2 22.58 -0.54 -50.98
C ALA A 2 23.74 0.47 -50.89
N THR A 3 23.97 1.20 -51.98
CA THR A 3 24.94 2.30 -52.05
C THR A 3 24.34 3.56 -51.43
N GLY A 4 24.52 3.74 -50.12
CA GLY A 4 24.27 5.01 -49.44
C GLY A 4 25.53 5.89 -49.48
N ILE A 5 25.40 7.13 -49.97
CA ILE A 5 26.49 8.10 -50.04
C ILE A 5 26.77 8.66 -48.63
N MET A 6 28.03 8.64 -48.22
CA MET A 6 28.52 9.12 -46.92
C MET A 6 28.50 10.67 -46.90
N PRO A 7 28.04 11.33 -45.82
CA PRO A 7 28.03 12.79 -45.74
C PRO A 7 29.46 13.38 -45.68
N PRO A 8 29.66 14.62 -46.18
CA PRO A 8 30.96 15.16 -46.57
C PRO A 8 32.00 15.40 -45.47
N ASP A 9 31.69 15.16 -44.18
CA ASP A 9 32.60 15.40 -43.05
C ASP A 9 32.93 14.15 -42.21
N ALA A 10 32.58 12.95 -42.69
CA ALA A 10 32.83 11.72 -41.94
C ALA A 10 34.28 11.21 -42.11
N LYS A 11 35.07 11.22 -41.03
CA LYS A 11 36.39 10.57 -40.99
C LYS A 11 36.24 9.05 -41.08
N THR A 12 36.97 8.45 -42.02
CA THR A 12 37.00 7.00 -42.28
C THR A 12 37.45 6.23 -41.02
N GLY A 13 36.59 5.37 -40.48
CA GLY A 13 36.91 4.46 -39.37
C GLY A 13 36.19 4.72 -38.04
N GLY A 14 35.30 5.73 -37.97
CA GLY A 14 34.47 5.97 -36.78
C GLY A 14 33.25 5.04 -36.72
N VAL A 15 33.08 4.31 -35.61
CA VAL A 15 31.84 3.59 -35.28
C VAL A 15 30.73 4.62 -35.08
N PHE A 16 29.69 4.59 -35.91
CA PHE A 16 28.48 5.42 -35.75
C PHE A 16 27.64 4.89 -34.58
N VAL A 17 28.06 5.16 -33.34
CA VAL A 17 27.14 5.18 -32.19
C VAL A 17 26.67 6.63 -32.06
N HIS A 18 25.46 6.89 -32.55
CA HIS A 18 24.77 8.13 -32.28
C HIS A 18 24.21 8.07 -30.85
N ASP A 19 25.07 8.16 -29.85
CA ASP A 19 24.64 8.55 -28.51
C ASP A 19 24.44 10.07 -28.54
N PRO A 20 23.21 10.60 -28.61
CA PRO A 20 23.01 12.01 -28.32
C PRO A 20 23.48 12.20 -26.87
N LYS A 21 24.63 12.86 -26.70
CA LYS A 21 25.11 13.31 -25.39
C LYS A 21 23.91 13.91 -24.67
N LYS A 22 23.58 13.29 -23.52
CA LYS A 22 22.47 13.58 -22.62
C LYS A 22 22.47 15.06 -22.23
N THR A 23 22.00 15.92 -23.12
CA THR A 23 21.58 17.27 -22.78
C THR A 23 20.44 17.07 -21.80
N ASN A 24 20.63 17.53 -20.56
CA ASN A 24 19.55 17.58 -19.57
C ASN A 24 18.53 18.61 -20.05
N ILE A 25 17.74 18.24 -21.07
CA ILE A 25 16.58 19.00 -21.51
C ILE A 25 15.53 18.81 -20.42
N SER A 26 15.57 19.68 -19.41
CA SER A 26 14.49 19.73 -18.43
C SER A 26 13.32 20.48 -19.06
N LEU A 27 12.29 19.75 -19.49
CA LEU A 27 11.00 20.34 -19.80
C LEU A 27 10.38 20.84 -18.49
N ARG A 28 10.19 22.16 -18.38
CA ARG A 28 9.51 22.79 -17.23
C ARG A 28 8.10 23.14 -17.64
N THR A 29 7.17 22.22 -17.42
CA THR A 29 5.74 22.50 -17.54
C THR A 29 5.32 23.34 -16.33
N LEU A 30 4.89 24.58 -16.56
CA LEU A 30 4.55 25.53 -15.50
C LEU A 30 3.21 25.18 -14.83
N GLU A 31 2.24 24.73 -15.62
CA GLU A 31 0.92 24.33 -15.15
C GLU A 31 0.39 23.17 -16.00
N SER A 32 -0.23 22.20 -15.35
CA SER A 32 -0.88 21.06 -16.00
C SER A 32 -2.19 20.80 -15.28
N VAL A 33 -3.27 20.76 -16.07
CA VAL A 33 -4.65 20.60 -15.62
C VAL A 33 -5.24 19.38 -16.33
N ILE A 34 -5.82 18.46 -15.55
CA ILE A 34 -6.62 17.34 -16.05
C ILE A 34 -8.08 17.65 -15.74
N ILE A 35 -8.95 17.48 -16.74
CA ILE A 35 -10.40 17.60 -16.59
C ILE A 35 -11.01 16.21 -16.79
N ARG A 36 -11.78 15.75 -15.82
CA ARG A 36 -12.48 14.45 -15.80
C ARG A 36 -13.96 14.70 -15.56
N GLU A 37 -14.83 13.91 -16.17
CA GLU A 37 -16.23 13.86 -15.75
C GLU A 37 -16.40 12.94 -14.53
N ASP A 38 -17.08 13.44 -13.50
CA ASP A 38 -17.49 12.64 -12.33
C ASP A 38 -18.56 11.61 -12.71
N ILE A 39 -18.87 10.70 -11.79
CA ILE A 39 -20.00 9.75 -11.91
C ILE A 39 -21.34 10.43 -12.17
N ASN A 40 -21.45 11.72 -11.84
CA ASN A 40 -22.64 12.55 -12.03
C ASN A 40 -22.63 13.35 -13.34
N GLY A 41 -21.58 13.22 -14.18
CA GLY A 41 -21.40 13.98 -15.42
C GLY A 41 -20.82 15.38 -15.23
N GLU A 42 -20.46 15.77 -14.01
CA GLU A 42 -19.90 17.09 -13.72
C GLU A 42 -18.38 17.14 -13.96
N PRO A 43 -17.84 18.20 -14.56
CA PRO A 43 -16.42 18.33 -14.82
C PRO A 43 -15.63 18.62 -13.53
N ILE A 44 -14.76 17.70 -13.14
CA ILE A 44 -13.77 17.85 -12.08
C ILE A 44 -12.45 18.28 -12.69
N GLN A 45 -11.89 19.39 -12.19
CA GLN A 45 -10.56 19.88 -12.55
C GLN A 45 -9.54 19.48 -11.49
N ILE A 46 -8.44 18.86 -11.91
CA ILE A 46 -7.30 18.48 -11.08
C ILE A 46 -6.08 19.26 -11.58
N THR A 47 -5.47 20.09 -10.71
CA THR A 47 -4.53 21.14 -11.13
C THR A 47 -3.25 21.19 -10.26
N SER A 48 -2.13 21.50 -10.93
CA SER A 48 -0.85 22.07 -10.41
C SER A 48 0.07 21.24 -9.51
N LYS A 49 -0.29 20.04 -9.05
CA LYS A 49 0.66 19.17 -8.32
C LYS A 49 0.97 17.91 -9.12
N CYS A 50 2.25 17.69 -9.46
CA CYS A 50 2.69 16.49 -10.18
C CYS A 50 2.23 15.20 -9.50
N ILE A 51 2.26 15.14 -8.16
CA ILE A 51 1.81 13.97 -7.38
C ILE A 51 0.32 13.64 -7.61
N GLU A 52 -0.51 14.66 -7.82
CA GLU A 52 -1.95 14.49 -8.05
C GLU A 52 -2.22 13.98 -9.47
N LEU A 53 -1.42 14.46 -10.43
CA LEU A 53 -1.48 14.04 -11.82
C LEU A 53 -1.02 12.59 -12.00
N ASP A 54 0.08 12.20 -11.36
CA ASP A 54 0.58 10.81 -11.41
C ASP A 54 -0.46 9.84 -10.85
N LYS A 55 -1.10 10.21 -9.73
CA LYS A 55 -2.20 9.42 -9.13
C LYS A 55 -3.41 9.34 -10.05
N GLU A 56 -3.78 10.44 -10.68
CA GLU A 56 -4.90 10.49 -11.60
C GLU A 56 -4.63 9.62 -12.83
N MET A 57 -3.41 9.68 -13.37
CA MET A 57 -2.97 8.84 -14.47
C MET A 57 -3.07 7.35 -14.11
N ILE A 58 -2.55 6.94 -12.95
CA ILE A 58 -2.66 5.56 -12.45
C ILE A 58 -4.14 5.14 -12.32
N THR A 59 -5.00 6.04 -11.81
CA THR A 59 -6.43 5.81 -11.65
C THR A 59 -7.15 5.68 -12.99
N ALA A 60 -6.78 6.50 -13.98
CA ALA A 60 -7.31 6.47 -15.33
C ALA A 60 -6.93 5.17 -16.08
N PHE A 61 -5.69 4.69 -15.92
CA PHE A 61 -5.28 3.38 -16.46
C PHE A 61 -5.89 2.19 -15.72
N GLY A 62 -6.36 2.38 -14.47
CA GLY A 62 -6.96 1.30 -13.67
C GLY A 62 -5.98 0.21 -13.25
N VAL A 63 -4.67 0.48 -13.32
CA VAL A 63 -3.59 -0.46 -12.96
C VAL A 63 -2.80 0.06 -11.78
N SER A 64 -1.99 -0.80 -11.15
CA SER A 64 -1.05 -0.34 -10.12
C SER A 64 0.12 0.45 -10.72
N THR A 65 0.71 1.34 -9.93
CA THR A 65 1.95 2.07 -10.27
C THR A 65 3.05 1.14 -10.78
N ALA A 66 3.23 -0.02 -10.15
CA ALA A 66 4.26 -0.98 -10.52
C ALA A 66 4.04 -1.57 -11.92
N ILE A 67 2.78 -1.78 -12.34
CA ILE A 67 2.44 -2.23 -13.69
C ILE A 67 2.68 -1.11 -14.70
N LEU A 68 2.28 0.12 -14.35
CA LEU A 68 2.47 1.29 -15.20
C LEU A 68 3.95 1.52 -15.50
N GLU A 69 4.82 1.43 -14.49
CA GLU A 69 6.26 1.70 -14.62
C GLU A 69 7.07 0.51 -15.17
N ASN A 70 6.81 -0.72 -14.71
CA ASN A 70 7.65 -1.88 -15.07
C ASN A 70 7.16 -2.66 -16.30
N ILE A 71 5.93 -2.44 -16.74
CA ILE A 71 5.32 -3.20 -17.84
C ILE A 71 4.90 -2.25 -18.98
N ILE A 72 4.09 -1.23 -18.70
CA ILE A 72 3.53 -0.34 -19.74
C ILE A 72 4.58 0.66 -20.22
N PHE A 73 5.19 1.41 -19.30
CA PHE A 73 6.21 2.41 -19.55
C PHE A 73 7.59 1.95 -19.07
N CYS A 74 7.90 0.66 -19.28
CA CYS A 74 9.20 0.13 -18.93
C CYS A 74 10.31 0.87 -19.69
N HIS A 75 11.30 1.39 -18.96
CA HIS A 75 12.46 2.03 -19.57
C HIS A 75 13.21 1.04 -20.47
N GLN A 76 13.70 1.53 -21.62
CA GLN A 76 14.38 0.70 -22.63
C GLN A 76 15.57 -0.07 -22.04
N GLU A 77 16.37 0.60 -21.22
CA GLU A 77 17.53 0.05 -20.51
C GLU A 77 17.15 -0.98 -19.43
N GLU A 78 15.88 -1.01 -18.99
CA GLU A 78 15.36 -1.96 -18.01
C GLU A 78 14.43 -3.03 -18.62
N SER A 79 14.17 -2.99 -19.93
CA SER A 79 13.21 -3.88 -20.61
C SER A 79 13.52 -5.38 -20.45
N ASN A 80 14.79 -5.72 -20.25
CA ASN A 80 15.25 -7.08 -19.99
C ASN A 80 15.19 -7.49 -18.51
N TRP A 81 14.55 -6.70 -17.64
CA TRP A 81 14.41 -7.03 -16.21
C TRP A 81 13.85 -8.43 -15.91
N PRO A 82 13.00 -9.07 -16.74
CA PRO A 82 12.56 -10.45 -16.51
C PRO A 82 13.72 -11.46 -16.53
N LEU A 83 14.84 -11.11 -17.18
CA LEU A 83 16.06 -11.91 -17.25
C LEU A 83 17.12 -11.49 -16.21
N SER A 84 16.83 -10.47 -15.39
CA SER A 84 17.76 -9.97 -14.38
C SER A 84 17.98 -10.97 -13.24
N LYS A 85 19.07 -10.76 -12.50
CA LYS A 85 19.43 -11.57 -11.32
C LYS A 85 18.31 -11.58 -10.28
N GLY A 86 18.23 -12.67 -9.52
CA GLY A 86 17.08 -12.98 -8.64
C GLY A 86 16.65 -11.88 -7.67
N LYS A 87 17.56 -11.02 -7.18
CA LYS A 87 17.19 -9.90 -6.29
C LYS A 87 16.32 -8.85 -6.98
N GLN A 88 16.74 -8.37 -8.16
CA GLN A 88 16.02 -7.33 -8.90
C GLN A 88 14.70 -7.88 -9.45
N LEU A 89 14.74 -9.11 -9.98
CA LEU A 89 13.57 -9.82 -10.46
C LEU A 89 12.52 -9.99 -9.35
N LYS A 90 12.94 -10.43 -8.17
CA LYS A 90 12.06 -10.60 -7.01
C LYS A 90 11.44 -9.27 -6.57
N THR A 91 12.20 -8.17 -6.55
CA THR A 91 11.66 -6.86 -6.19
C THR A 91 10.55 -6.42 -7.15
N LYS A 92 10.78 -6.49 -8.47
CA LYS A 92 9.74 -6.13 -9.44
C LYS A 92 8.50 -7.03 -9.35
N PHE A 93 8.67 -8.33 -9.11
CA PHE A 93 7.55 -9.24 -8.84
C PHE A 93 6.79 -8.88 -7.56
N ASP A 94 7.50 -8.62 -6.46
CA ASP A 94 6.87 -8.25 -5.18
C ASP A 94 6.08 -6.94 -5.32
N ASP A 95 6.55 -6.00 -6.14
CA ASP A 95 5.90 -4.72 -6.42
C ASP A 95 4.67 -4.88 -7.31
N ILE A 96 4.77 -5.65 -8.41
CA ILE A 96 3.65 -5.96 -9.32
C ILE A 96 2.51 -6.67 -8.57
N PHE A 97 2.85 -7.67 -7.74
CA PHE A 97 1.87 -8.42 -6.95
C PHE A 97 1.53 -7.77 -5.61
N ALA A 98 2.11 -6.60 -5.30
CA ALA A 98 1.95 -5.88 -4.04
C ALA A 98 2.13 -6.79 -2.79
N ALA A 99 3.01 -7.79 -2.87
CA ALA A 99 3.14 -8.87 -1.88
C ALA A 99 3.41 -8.33 -0.47
N THR A 100 4.20 -7.25 -0.36
CA THR A 100 4.49 -6.57 0.90
C THR A 100 3.24 -5.98 1.56
N LYS A 101 2.29 -5.45 0.78
CA LYS A 101 1.03 -4.91 1.31
C LYS A 101 0.15 -6.03 1.88
N TYR A 102 0.02 -7.14 1.14
CA TYR A 102 -0.70 -8.32 1.61
C TYR A 102 -0.10 -8.90 2.89
N MET A 103 1.23 -9.03 2.96
CA MET A 103 1.89 -9.56 4.15
C MET A 103 1.69 -8.65 5.37
N LYS A 104 1.70 -7.31 5.19
CA LYS A 104 1.38 -6.36 6.26
C LYS A 104 -0.06 -6.51 6.75
N ALA A 105 -1.02 -6.59 5.84
CA ALA A 105 -2.43 -6.80 6.18
C ALA A 105 -2.64 -8.12 6.94
N PHE A 106 -2.02 -9.20 6.47
CA PHE A 106 -2.05 -10.50 7.15
C PHE A 106 -1.52 -10.44 8.58
N LYS A 107 -0.37 -9.79 8.80
CA LYS A 107 0.19 -9.58 10.15
C LYS A 107 -0.77 -8.80 11.05
N LEU A 108 -1.44 -7.78 10.52
CA LEU A 108 -2.42 -6.99 11.26
C LEU A 108 -3.63 -7.83 11.69
N ILE A 109 -4.19 -8.63 10.77
CA ILE A 109 -5.31 -9.54 11.07
C ILE A 109 -4.93 -10.52 12.20
N ARG A 110 -3.74 -11.12 12.13
CA ARG A 110 -3.24 -12.03 13.18
C ARG A 110 -3.09 -11.33 14.53
N LYS A 111 -2.59 -10.10 14.53
CA LYS A 111 -2.46 -9.27 15.75
C LYS A 111 -3.83 -9.00 16.36
N ILE A 112 -4.79 -8.51 15.58
CA ILE A 112 -6.15 -8.22 16.02
C ILE A 112 -6.82 -9.47 16.60
N ARG A 113 -6.69 -10.63 15.94
CA ARG A 113 -7.25 -11.90 16.43
C ARG A 113 -6.70 -12.26 17.81
N THR A 114 -5.39 -12.11 18.01
CA THR A 114 -4.72 -12.42 19.28
C THR A 114 -5.15 -11.45 20.38
N GLU A 115 -5.23 -10.16 20.09
CA GLU A 115 -5.69 -9.14 21.04
C GLU A 115 -7.16 -9.34 21.43
N LYS A 116 -8.04 -9.63 20.47
CA LYS A 116 -9.44 -9.95 20.74
C LYS A 116 -9.58 -11.18 21.64
N PHE A 117 -8.78 -12.23 21.38
CA PHE A 117 -8.79 -13.43 22.22
C PHE A 117 -8.33 -13.15 23.66
N LYS A 118 -7.26 -12.35 23.83
CA LYS A 118 -6.79 -11.91 25.15
C LYS A 118 -7.85 -11.10 25.90
N LYS A 119 -8.47 -10.12 25.24
CA LYS A 119 -9.55 -9.30 25.81
C LYS A 119 -10.75 -10.18 26.23
N LYS A 120 -11.18 -11.10 25.38
CA LYS A 120 -12.27 -12.04 25.70
C LYS A 120 -11.98 -12.84 26.97
N ARG A 121 -10.76 -13.38 27.12
CA ARG A 121 -10.34 -14.11 28.33
C ARG A 121 -10.30 -13.21 29.56
N GLN A 122 -9.87 -11.96 29.41
CA GLN A 122 -9.87 -10.99 30.51
C GLN A 122 -11.29 -10.66 30.99
N TYR A 123 -12.22 -10.40 30.06
CA TYR A 123 -13.62 -10.16 30.41
C TYR A 123 -14.27 -11.35 31.13
N ALA A 124 -13.99 -12.58 30.69
CA ALA A 124 -14.50 -13.78 31.37
C ALA A 124 -14.03 -13.88 32.83
N LYS A 125 -12.75 -13.60 33.10
CA LYS A 125 -12.21 -13.58 34.47
C LYS A 125 -12.83 -12.49 35.35
N ILE A 126 -13.05 -11.31 34.77
CA ILE A 126 -13.67 -10.19 35.49
C ILE A 126 -15.11 -10.54 35.86
N ASP A 127 -15.86 -11.17 34.96
CA ASP A 127 -17.25 -11.54 35.19
C ASP A 127 -17.38 -12.64 36.27
N GLU A 128 -16.49 -13.64 36.24
CA GLU A 128 -16.39 -14.68 37.29
C GLU A 128 -16.09 -14.08 38.68
N CYS A 129 -15.15 -13.14 38.75
CA CYS A 129 -14.84 -12.40 39.98
C CYS A 129 -16.05 -11.59 40.45
N ARG A 130 -16.78 -10.94 39.54
CA ARG A 130 -17.97 -10.13 39.86
C ARG A 130 -19.09 -11.00 40.43
N GLN A 131 -19.31 -12.18 39.86
CA GLN A 131 -20.35 -13.10 40.34
C GLN A 131 -20.01 -13.65 41.73
N THR A 132 -18.74 -14.01 41.96
CA THR A 132 -18.28 -14.47 43.27
C THR A 132 -18.50 -13.42 44.35
N SER A 133 -18.15 -12.16 44.07
CA SER A 133 -18.37 -11.06 45.03
C SER A 133 -19.86 -10.81 45.31
N LYS A 134 -20.75 -10.93 44.32
CA LYS A 134 -22.20 -10.81 44.54
C LYS A 134 -22.73 -11.87 45.51
N VAL A 135 -22.37 -13.13 45.26
CA VAL A 135 -22.76 -14.25 46.13
C VAL A 135 -22.21 -14.08 47.55
N ASN A 136 -20.99 -13.55 47.68
CA ASN A 136 -20.41 -13.27 49.00
C ASN A 136 -21.19 -12.18 49.75
N VAL A 137 -21.62 -11.11 49.08
CA VAL A 137 -22.43 -10.05 49.69
C VAL A 137 -23.79 -10.61 50.16
N GLU A 138 -24.48 -11.37 49.30
CA GLU A 138 -25.76 -12.01 49.66
C GLU A 138 -25.62 -12.95 50.86
N ASN A 139 -24.54 -13.73 50.92
CA ASN A 139 -24.26 -14.62 52.05
C ASN A 139 -23.99 -13.85 53.36
N ILE A 140 -23.28 -12.72 53.31
CA ILE A 140 -23.06 -11.88 54.49
C ILE A 140 -24.39 -11.30 54.98
N GLN A 141 -25.23 -10.84 54.05
CA GLN A 141 -26.55 -10.27 54.37
C GLN A 141 -27.44 -11.29 55.10
N LEU A 142 -27.53 -12.51 54.57
CA LEU A 142 -28.29 -13.59 55.20
C LEU A 142 -27.76 -13.97 56.58
N LYS A 143 -26.43 -13.93 56.78
CA LYS A 143 -25.83 -14.19 58.09
C LYS A 143 -26.19 -13.13 59.12
N LEU A 144 -26.27 -11.86 58.73
CA LEU A 144 -26.67 -10.77 59.61
C LEU A 144 -28.13 -10.94 60.05
N GLU A 145 -29.05 -11.19 59.10
CA GLU A 145 -30.46 -11.44 59.42
C GLU A 145 -30.64 -12.63 60.38
N LEU A 146 -29.87 -13.70 60.19
CA LEU A 146 -29.86 -14.87 61.07
C LEU A 146 -29.38 -14.56 62.49
N ILE A 147 -28.39 -13.66 62.63
CA ILE A 147 -27.89 -13.21 63.92
C ILE A 147 -28.94 -12.37 64.63
N ASP A 148 -29.60 -11.45 63.90
CA ASP A 148 -30.65 -10.60 64.45
C ASP A 148 -31.82 -11.44 64.98
N ILE A 149 -32.26 -12.46 64.22
CA ILE A 149 -33.31 -13.39 64.66
C ILE A 149 -32.91 -14.13 65.94
N LYS A 150 -31.67 -14.62 66.01
CA LYS A 150 -31.16 -15.36 67.18
C LYS A 150 -31.03 -14.50 68.44
N MET A 151 -30.95 -13.19 68.31
CA MET A 151 -30.78 -12.28 69.45
C MET A 151 -32.13 -11.89 70.07
N ILE A 152 -33.23 -12.09 69.34
CA ILE A 152 -34.61 -11.80 69.79
C ILE A 152 -35.25 -13.01 70.51
N LEU A 153 -34.78 -14.22 70.23
CA LEU A 153 -35.22 -15.49 70.85
C LEU A 153 -34.38 -15.84 72.07
#